data_AF-A0A4S2HGK2-F1
#
_entry.id   AF-A0A4S2HGK2-F1
#
_cell.length_a   1.000
_cell.length_b   1.000
_cell.length_c   1.000
_cell.angle_alpha   90.00
_cell.angle_beta   90.00
_cell.angle_gamma   90.00
#
_symmetry.space_group_name_H-M   'P 1'
#
loop_
_entity.id
_entity.type
_entity.pdbx_description
1 polymer ?
#
loop_
_entity_poly.entity_id
_entity_poly.type
_entity_poly.pdbx_seq_one_letter_code
_entity_poly.pdbx_strand_id
1 'polypeptide(L)'
;MQKYIEEKVFNIFREYLFRDLTQCENPLSESIFGEKIALLPAEAYFFLLKIEEEFSIKFSNNVVIERRFNYLRDIVEEIGKCLDK
;
A
#
# COMPACT_ATOMS: atom_id res chain seq x y z
N MET A 1 11.08 -11.72 6.54
CA MET A 1 9.66 -11.33 6.49
C MET A 1 9.48 -9.98 5.80
N GLN A 2 10.09 -8.90 6.32
CA GLN A 2 9.92 -7.54 5.78
C GLN A 2 10.12 -7.39 4.26
N LYS A 3 11.26 -7.86 3.72
CA LYS A 3 11.54 -7.79 2.27
C LYS A 3 10.47 -8.49 1.41
N TYR A 4 9.90 -9.59 1.91
CA TYR A 4 8.84 -10.32 1.21
C TYR A 4 7.54 -9.50 1.17
N ILE A 5 7.18 -8.86 2.29
CA ILE A 5 6.00 -7.98 2.37
C ILE A 5 6.19 -6.80 1.41
N GLU A 6 7.34 -6.12 1.46
CA GLU A 6 7.65 -4.99 0.58
C GLU A 6 7.48 -5.37 -0.90
N GLU A 7 8.08 -6.49 -1.33
CA GLU A 7 8.01 -6.96 -2.71
C GLU A 7 6.56 -7.25 -3.13
N LYS A 8 5.78 -7.90 -2.27
CA LYS A 8 4.37 -8.21 -2.53
C LYS A 8 3.48 -6.98 -2.61
N VAL A 9 3.60 -6.07 -1.65
CA VAL A 9 2.87 -4.79 -1.67
C VAL A 9 3.17 -4.01 -2.94
N PHE A 10 4.45 -3.98 -3.35
CA PHE A 10 4.87 -3.28 -4.55
C PHE A 10 4.36 -3.93 -5.84
N ASN A 11 4.34 -5.27 -5.92
CA ASN A 11 3.77 -5.98 -7.06
C ASN A 11 2.27 -5.71 -7.20
N ILE A 12 1.52 -5.76 -6.09
CA ILE A 12 0.09 -5.42 -6.11
C ILE A 12 -0.09 -3.98 -6.60
N PHE A 13 0.70 -3.04 -6.07
CA PHE A 13 0.63 -1.65 -6.50
C PHE A 13 0.85 -1.49 -8.01
N ARG A 14 1.84 -2.19 -8.59
CA ARG A 14 2.15 -2.12 -10.02
C ARG A 14 1.13 -2.82 -10.91
N GLU A 15 0.74 -4.03 -10.55
CA GLU A 15 -0.14 -4.89 -11.37
C GLU A 15 -1.56 -4.34 -11.44
N TYR A 16 -2.06 -3.77 -10.34
CA TYR A 16 -3.47 -3.42 -10.21
C TYR A 16 -3.78 -1.95 -10.44
N LEU A 17 -2.81 -1.06 -10.22
CA LEU A 17 -3.04 0.39 -10.34
C LEU A 17 -2.39 1.00 -11.59
N PHE A 18 -1.62 0.21 -12.35
CA PHE A 18 -1.00 0.60 -13.62
C PHE A 18 -0.29 1.97 -13.58
N ARG A 19 0.33 2.31 -12.44
CA ARG A 19 0.95 3.62 -12.23
C ARG A 19 2.31 3.71 -12.91
N ASP A 20 2.50 4.78 -13.66
CA ASP A 20 3.82 5.15 -14.19
C ASP A 20 4.68 5.66 -13.03
N LEU A 21 5.59 4.80 -12.58
CA LEU A 21 6.52 5.09 -11.49
C LEU A 21 7.80 5.81 -11.96
N THR A 22 7.90 6.22 -13.22
CA THR A 22 9.12 6.86 -13.76
C THR A 22 9.48 8.19 -13.08
N GLN A 23 8.50 8.85 -12.46
CA GLN A 23 8.71 10.09 -11.69
C GLN A 23 9.04 9.83 -10.21
N CYS A 24 9.03 8.57 -9.78
CA CYS A 24 9.29 8.17 -8.40
C CYS A 24 10.74 7.71 -8.23
N GLU A 25 11.49 8.41 -7.39
CA GLU A 25 12.82 7.98 -6.98
C GLU A 25 12.72 6.83 -5.96
N ASN A 26 11.70 6.89 -5.09
CA ASN A 26 11.44 5.86 -4.11
C ASN A 26 9.94 5.69 -3.84
N PRO A 27 9.26 4.78 -4.57
CA PRO A 27 7.82 4.57 -4.42
C PRO A 27 7.37 4.18 -3.00
N LEU A 28 8.23 3.52 -2.22
CA LEU A 28 7.87 3.11 -0.85
C LEU A 28 7.71 4.30 0.10
N SER A 29 8.46 5.37 -0.16
CA SER A 29 8.58 6.53 0.72
C SER A 29 7.92 7.78 0.14
N GLU A 30 7.43 7.70 -1.10
CA GLU A 30 6.65 8.75 -1.73
C GLU A 30 5.17 8.55 -1.44
N SER A 31 4.48 9.67 -1.19
CA SER A 31 3.08 9.64 -0.77
C SER A 31 2.21 9.05 -1.87
N ILE A 32 1.38 8.06 -1.54
CA ILE A 32 0.38 7.44 -2.43
C ILE A 32 -0.90 8.27 -2.56
N PHE A 33 -1.00 9.35 -1.79
CA PHE A 33 -2.03 10.39 -1.91
C PHE A 33 -1.41 11.77 -2.22
N GLY A 34 -0.19 11.79 -2.77
CA GLY A 34 0.57 13.00 -3.08
C GLY A 34 0.71 13.25 -4.57
N GLU A 35 1.46 14.29 -4.95
CA GLU A 35 1.62 14.67 -6.37
C GLU A 35 2.36 13.62 -7.21
N LYS A 36 3.28 12.86 -6.58
CA LYS A 36 4.09 11.85 -7.27
C LYS A 36 3.37 10.51 -7.46
N ILE A 37 2.60 10.08 -6.46
CA ILE A 37 1.73 8.92 -6.54
C ILE A 37 0.36 9.37 -6.01
N ALA A 38 -0.59 9.61 -6.91
CA ALA A 38 -1.90 10.15 -6.57
C ALA A 38 -2.99 9.10 -6.81
N LEU A 39 -3.24 8.24 -5.82
CA LEU A 39 -4.38 7.32 -5.87
C LEU A 39 -5.68 8.07 -5.62
N LEU A 40 -6.67 7.80 -6.45
CA LEU A 40 -8.07 8.14 -6.19
C LEU A 40 -8.59 7.30 -5.03
N PRO A 41 -9.63 7.75 -4.30
CA PRO A 41 -10.19 7.00 -3.18
C PRO A 41 -10.60 5.56 -3.52
N ALA A 42 -11.16 5.34 -4.71
CA ALA A 42 -11.56 4.01 -5.18
C ALA A 42 -10.34 3.09 -5.43
N GLU A 43 -9.25 3.64 -5.96
CA GLU A 43 -8.01 2.90 -6.18
C GLU A 43 -7.35 2.52 -4.86
N ALA A 44 -7.33 3.44 -3.90
CA ALA A 44 -6.82 3.15 -2.57
C ALA A 44 -7.63 2.05 -1.86
N TYR A 45 -8.96 2.11 -1.97
CA TYR A 45 -9.83 1.05 -1.42
C TYR A 45 -9.57 -0.30 -2.09
N PHE A 46 -9.51 -0.32 -3.43
CA PHE A 46 -9.21 -1.55 -4.18
C PHE A 46 -7.82 -2.12 -3.85
N PHE A 47 -6.82 -1.24 -3.72
CA PHE A 47 -5.47 -1.61 -3.34
C PHE A 47 -5.46 -2.31 -1.98
N LEU A 48 -6.13 -1.74 -0.98
CA LEU A 48 -6.21 -2.36 0.35
C LEU A 48 -6.93 -3.70 0.34
N LEU A 49 -8.01 -3.85 -0.43
CA LEU A 49 -8.69 -5.15 -0.57
C LEU A 49 -7.76 -6.23 -1.12
N LYS A 50 -6.90 -5.89 -2.09
CA LYS A 50 -5.92 -6.83 -2.66
C LYS A 50 -4.83 -7.20 -1.67
N ILE A 51 -4.43 -6.25 -0.82
CA ILE A 51 -3.46 -6.50 0.25
C ILE A 51 -4.08 -7.43 1.32
N GLU A 52 -5.33 -7.17 1.73
CA GLU A 52 -6.06 -8.03 2.67
C GLU A 52 -6.18 -9.47 2.17
N GLU A 53 -6.49 -9.64 0.88
CA GLU A 53 -6.57 -10.94 0.21
C GLU A 53 -5.20 -11.66 0.22
N GLU A 54 -4.14 -11.00 -0.22
CA GLU A 54 -2.79 -11.59 -0.35
C GLU A 54 -2.23 -12.05 1.00
N PHE A 55 -2.40 -11.23 2.05
CA PHE A 55 -1.81 -11.52 3.36
C PHE A 55 -2.79 -12.19 4.34
N SER A 56 -4.04 -12.44 3.91
CA SER A 56 -5.10 -12.99 4.77
C SER A 56 -5.31 -12.17 6.06
N ILE A 57 -5.26 -10.85 5.95
CA ILE A 57 -5.45 -9.88 7.06
C ILE A 57 -6.69 -9.03 6.82
N LYS A 58 -7.10 -8.26 7.84
CA LYS A 58 -8.13 -7.22 7.69
C LYS A 58 -7.68 -5.92 8.36
N PHE A 59 -7.78 -4.83 7.62
CA PHE A 59 -7.64 -3.48 8.13
C PHE A 59 -9.01 -2.94 8.57
N SER A 60 -8.99 -1.91 9.42
CA SER A 60 -10.20 -1.15 9.69
C SER A 60 -10.56 -0.29 8.46
N ASN A 61 -11.84 -0.20 8.13
CA ASN A 61 -12.32 0.64 7.03
C ASN A 61 -11.94 2.13 7.20
N ASN A 62 -11.61 2.55 8.42
CA ASN A 62 -11.22 3.94 8.70
C ASN A 62 -9.77 4.26 8.35
N VAL A 63 -8.93 3.25 8.04
CA VAL A 63 -7.47 3.44 7.92
C VAL A 63 -7.10 4.36 6.74
N VAL A 64 -7.89 4.36 5.66
CA VAL A 64 -7.76 5.31 4.54
C VAL A 64 -8.16 6.72 4.95
N ILE A 65 -9.31 6.84 5.62
CA ILE A 65 -9.92 8.13 5.97
C ILE A 65 -9.09 8.85 7.05
N GLU A 66 -8.50 8.09 7.97
CA GLU A 66 -7.65 8.61 9.05
C GLU A 66 -6.23 8.95 8.59
N ARG A 67 -5.93 8.88 7.27
CA ARG A 67 -4.60 9.14 6.70
C ARG A 67 -3.48 8.30 7.35
N ARG A 68 -3.80 7.07 7.77
CA ARG A 68 -2.80 6.17 8.37
C ARG A 68 -1.89 5.52 7.34
N PHE A 69 -2.32 5.49 6.07
CA PHE A 69 -1.57 4.93 4.95
C PHE A 69 -1.24 6.00 3.92
N ASN A 70 -0.40 6.97 4.29
CA ASN A 70 0.04 7.99 3.34
C ASN A 70 1.11 7.47 2.39
N TYR A 71 1.85 6.44 2.80
CA TYR A 71 2.94 5.84 2.04
C TYR A 71 2.73 4.32 1.90
N LEU A 72 3.32 3.71 0.88
CA LEU A 72 3.35 2.24 0.80
C LEU A 72 4.08 1.63 2.00
N ARG A 73 5.11 2.31 2.53
CA ARG A 73 5.82 1.86 3.75
C ARG A 73 4.89 1.70 4.95
N ASP A 74 3.93 2.61 5.14
CA ASP A 74 2.99 2.52 6.26
C ASP A 74 2.19 1.21 6.21
N ILE A 75 1.79 0.79 5.00
CA ILE A 75 1.06 -0.45 4.76
C ILE A 75 1.95 -1.65 5.05
N VAL A 76 3.19 -1.65 4.55
CA VAL A 76 4.18 -2.72 4.80
C VAL A 76 4.40 -2.91 6.30
N GLU A 77 4.62 -1.83 7.04
CA GLU A 77 4.84 -1.87 8.49
C GLU A 77 3.63 -2.45 9.24
N GLU A 78 2.41 -2.08 8.82
CA GLU A 78 1.20 -2.57 9.47
C GLU A 78 0.93 -4.05 9.19
N ILE A 79 1.22 -4.53 7.98
CA ILE A 79 1.18 -5.97 7.66
C ILE A 79 2.18 -6.72 8.54
N GLY A 80 3.41 -6.20 8.69
CA GLY A 80 4.44 -6.80 9.53
C GLY A 80 3.96 -7.01 10.97
N LYS A 81 3.35 -5.99 11.58
CA LYS A 81 2.78 -6.10 12.94
C LYS A 81 1.65 -7.14 13.04
N CYS A 82 0.90 -7.34 11.96
CA CYS A 82 -0.18 -8.32 11.94
C CYS A 82 0.33 -9.76 11.83
N LEU A 83 1.45 -9.97 11.11
CA LEU A 83 2.02 -11.29 10.83
C LEU A 83 3.03 -11.76 11.88
N ASP A 84 3.70 -10.85 12.58
CA ASP A 84 4.63 -11.19 13.68
C ASP A 84 3.89 -11.56 15.00
N LYS A 85 2.60 -11.94 14.91
CA LYS A 85 1.77 -12.39 16.04
C LYS A 85 2.12 -13.81 16.50
#